data_AF-A0A7K0Z034-F1
#
_entry.id   AF-A0A7K0Z034-F1
#
_cell.length_a   1.000
_cell.length_b   1.000
_cell.length_c   1.000
_cell.angle_alpha   90.00
_cell.angle_beta   90.00
_cell.angle_gamma   90.00
#
_symmetry.space_group_name_H-M   'P 1'
#
loop_
_entity.id
_entity.type
_entity.pdbx_description
1 polymer ?
#
loop_
_entity_poly.entity_id
_entity_poly.type
_entity_poly.pdbx_seq_one_letter_code
_entity_poly.pdbx_strand_id
1 'polypeptide(L)'
;NFTSGKATNETDEYRAILEGIAFAEKLSYEILARAGAPLTGELRTAGGGAKSPSWCKIRATVLNRPVIAQKNSGSDLGAALIAIAATTNPSDIAAGISAIRLVTGETFFPVAQEVEAMSRSYQLFSDNLSI
;
A
#
# COMPACT_ATOMS: atom_id res chain seq x y z
N ASN A 1 21.02 -11.07 1.99
CA ASN A 1 20.15 -12.27 1.96
C ASN A 1 18.87 -11.95 2.73
N PHE A 2 17.72 -11.99 2.06
CA PHE A 2 16.41 -11.59 2.61
C PHE A 2 15.66 -12.72 3.34
N THR A 3 16.35 -13.79 3.76
CA THR A 3 15.73 -14.95 4.39
C THR A 3 16.19 -15.07 5.85
N SER A 4 15.31 -14.71 6.79
CA SER A 4 15.54 -14.91 8.24
C SER A 4 15.25 -16.35 8.71
N GLY A 5 14.70 -17.19 7.82
CA GLY A 5 14.41 -18.61 8.04
C GLY A 5 14.41 -19.41 6.72
N LYS A 6 14.35 -20.74 6.83
CA LYS A 6 14.29 -21.63 5.66
C LYS A 6 12.82 -21.89 5.31
N ALA A 7 12.38 -21.50 4.11
CA ALA A 7 11.03 -21.82 3.63
C ALA A 7 10.80 -23.34 3.66
N THR A 8 9.61 -23.78 4.09
CA THR A 8 9.30 -25.21 4.16
C THR A 8 8.73 -25.74 2.86
N ASN A 9 8.18 -24.86 2.02
CA ASN A 9 7.59 -25.15 0.72
C ASN A 9 7.61 -23.90 -0.19
N GLU A 10 7.24 -24.06 -1.46
CA GLU A 10 7.21 -22.97 -2.46
C GLU A 10 6.22 -21.84 -2.11
N THR A 11 5.14 -22.14 -1.39
CA THR A 11 4.17 -21.12 -0.95
C THR A 11 4.78 -20.21 0.11
N ASP A 12 5.53 -20.78 1.06
CA ASP A 12 6.26 -20.02 2.08
C ASP A 12 7.33 -19.15 1.42
N GLU A 13 8.04 -19.67 0.43
CA GLU A 13 9.07 -18.92 -0.31
C GLU A 13 8.45 -17.74 -1.06
N TYR A 14 7.36 -17.98 -1.80
CA TYR A 14 6.65 -16.92 -2.51
C TYR A 14 6.10 -15.85 -1.56
N ARG A 15 5.54 -16.27 -0.42
CA ARG A 15 5.07 -15.35 0.62
C ARG A 15 6.21 -14.52 1.20
N ALA A 16 7.37 -15.12 1.49
CA ALA A 16 8.54 -14.41 2.00
C ALA A 16 9.05 -13.34 1.01
N ILE A 17 9.01 -13.62 -0.30
CA ILE A 17 9.33 -12.63 -1.34
C ILE A 17 8.37 -11.45 -1.27
N LEU A 18 7.05 -11.70 -1.18
CA LEU A 18 6.05 -10.64 -1.05
C LEU A 18 6.25 -9.81 0.22
N GLU A 19 6.53 -10.45 1.35
CA GLU A 19 6.85 -9.76 2.60
C GLU A 19 8.08 -8.85 2.47
N GLY A 20 9.14 -9.34 1.82
CA GLY A 20 10.31 -8.52 1.50
C GLY A 20 10.00 -7.28 0.66
N ILE A 21 9.13 -7.41 -0.36
CA ILE A 21 8.66 -6.27 -1.16
C ILE A 21 7.87 -5.29 -0.29
N ALA A 22 6.97 -5.78 0.57
CA ALA A 22 6.21 -4.94 1.48
C ALA A 22 7.09 -4.25 2.53
N PHE A 23 8.20 -4.86 2.96
CA PHE A 23 9.20 -4.22 3.82
C PHE A 23 9.92 -3.07 3.11
N ALA A 24 10.30 -3.24 1.86
CA ALA A 24 10.86 -2.15 1.05
C ALA A 24 9.86 -0.99 0.88
N GLU A 25 8.57 -1.30 0.69
CA GLU A 25 7.50 -0.30 0.68
C GLU A 25 7.38 0.42 2.03
N LYS A 26 7.41 -0.31 3.15
CA LYS A 26 7.36 0.29 4.50
C LYS A 26 8.52 1.24 4.74
N LEU A 27 9.74 0.84 4.38
CA LEU A 27 10.93 1.69 4.46
C LEU A 27 10.76 2.96 3.62
N SER A 28 10.20 2.85 2.41
CA SER A 28 9.93 4.00 1.55
C SER A 28 8.94 4.98 2.20
N TYR A 29 7.88 4.47 2.84
CA TYR A 29 6.98 5.33 3.63
C TYR A 29 7.69 5.98 4.82
N GLU A 30 8.53 5.25 5.56
CA GLU A 30 9.28 5.86 6.67
C GLU A 30 10.21 6.98 6.21
N ILE A 31 10.85 6.84 5.04
CA ILE A 31 11.68 7.89 4.43
C ILE A 31 10.81 9.10 4.06
N LEU A 32 9.65 8.89 3.43
CA LEU A 32 8.71 9.96 3.10
C LEU A 32 8.21 10.69 4.35
N ALA A 33 7.90 9.97 5.44
CA ALA A 33 7.53 10.57 6.71
C ALA A 33 8.66 11.44 7.28
N ARG A 34 9.92 10.97 7.25
CA ARG A 34 11.08 11.76 7.67
C ARG A 34 11.29 13.01 6.82
N ALA A 35 10.88 12.98 5.56
CA ALA A 35 10.86 14.14 4.66
C ALA A 35 9.65 15.08 4.87
N GLY A 36 8.76 14.78 5.84
CA GLY A 36 7.61 15.62 6.19
C GLY A 36 6.30 15.26 5.47
N ALA A 37 6.24 14.14 4.76
CA ALA A 37 4.99 13.72 4.12
C ALA A 37 3.94 13.28 5.16
N PRO A 38 2.67 13.70 5.02
CA PRO A 38 1.60 13.30 5.92
C PRO A 38 1.17 11.85 5.62
N LEU A 39 1.68 10.89 6.38
CA LEU A 39 1.40 9.46 6.18
C LEU A 39 0.40 8.92 7.20
N THR A 40 -0.84 9.38 7.12
CA THR A 40 -1.93 8.94 8.00
C THR A 40 -3.06 8.28 7.21
N GLY A 41 -3.86 7.43 7.88
CA GLY A 41 -5.07 6.86 7.31
C GLY A 41 -4.84 5.65 6.40
N GLU A 42 -5.74 5.44 5.46
CA GLU A 42 -5.82 4.26 4.61
C GLU A 42 -4.90 4.38 3.38
N LEU A 43 -4.44 3.24 2.87
CA LEU A 43 -3.62 3.16 1.66
C LEU A 43 -4.49 2.75 0.48
N ARG A 44 -4.52 3.57 -0.57
CA ARG A 44 -5.22 3.21 -1.82
C ARG A 44 -4.26 2.52 -2.76
N THR A 45 -4.68 1.40 -3.34
CA THR A 45 -3.88 0.62 -4.28
C THR A 45 -4.61 0.42 -5.60
N ALA A 46 -3.86 0.44 -6.69
CA ALA A 46 -4.34 0.33 -8.06
C ALA A 46 -3.48 -0.67 -8.86
N GLY A 47 -3.93 -1.00 -10.08
CA GLY A 47 -3.19 -1.87 -11.00
C GLY A 47 -3.25 -3.37 -10.65
N GLY A 48 -2.36 -4.17 -11.24
CA GLY A 48 -2.39 -5.63 -11.14
C GLY A 48 -2.31 -6.16 -9.71
N GLY A 49 -1.47 -5.56 -8.86
CA GLY A 49 -1.35 -5.93 -7.45
C GLY A 49 -2.65 -5.76 -6.66
N ALA A 50 -3.46 -4.75 -6.98
CA ALA A 50 -4.75 -4.53 -6.30
C ALA A 50 -5.75 -5.67 -6.51
N LYS A 51 -5.55 -6.51 -7.55
CA LYS A 51 -6.40 -7.67 -7.84
C LYS A 51 -6.03 -8.91 -7.03
N SER A 52 -4.95 -8.87 -6.23
CA SER A 52 -4.48 -9.99 -5.42
C SER A 52 -4.84 -9.77 -3.94
N PRO A 53 -5.87 -10.48 -3.40
CA PRO A 53 -6.26 -10.35 -2.01
C PRO A 53 -5.15 -10.71 -1.02
N SER A 54 -4.36 -11.74 -1.34
CA SER A 54 -3.23 -12.16 -0.50
C SER A 54 -2.15 -11.08 -0.43
N TRP A 55 -1.81 -10.46 -1.56
CA TRP A 55 -0.87 -9.36 -1.60
C TRP A 55 -1.35 -8.14 -0.82
N CYS A 56 -2.61 -7.74 -1.00
CA CYS A 56 -3.20 -6.62 -0.26
C CYS A 56 -3.21 -6.86 1.26
N LYS A 57 -3.50 -8.10 1.70
CA LYS A 57 -3.43 -8.48 3.12
C LYS A 57 -2.01 -8.43 3.68
N ILE A 58 -1.02 -8.95 2.96
CA ILE A 58 0.40 -8.89 3.37
C ILE A 58 0.82 -7.43 3.57
N ARG A 59 0.55 -6.55 2.59
CA ARG A 59 0.83 -5.12 2.71
C ARG A 59 0.12 -4.48 3.90
N ALA A 60 -1.18 -4.75 4.07
CA ALA A 60 -1.95 -4.19 5.18
C ALA A 60 -1.36 -4.58 6.54
N THR A 61 -0.95 -5.85 6.70
CA THR A 61 -0.30 -6.35 7.92
C THR A 61 1.08 -5.71 8.13
N VAL A 62 1.94 -5.68 7.10
CA VAL A 62 3.31 -5.13 7.20
C VAL A 62 3.30 -3.64 7.51
N LEU A 63 2.43 -2.88 6.82
CA LEU A 63 2.28 -1.43 6.98
C LEU A 63 1.42 -1.07 8.19
N ASN A 64 0.77 -2.07 8.82
CA ASN A 64 -0.18 -1.93 9.91
C ASN A 64 -1.27 -0.86 9.62
N ARG A 65 -1.78 -0.86 8.39
CA ARG A 65 -2.76 0.12 7.87
C ARG A 65 -3.74 -0.55 6.91
N PRO A 66 -5.01 -0.12 6.85
CA PRO A 66 -5.94 -0.65 5.87
C PRO A 66 -5.49 -0.34 4.44
N VAL A 67 -5.63 -1.31 3.54
CA VAL A 67 -5.36 -1.18 2.10
C VAL A 67 -6.67 -1.29 1.33
N ILE A 68 -7.02 -0.28 0.54
CA ILE A 68 -8.23 -0.24 -0.29
C ILE A 68 -7.85 -0.47 -1.75
N ALA A 69 -8.25 -1.63 -2.28
CA ALA A 69 -8.15 -1.90 -3.71
C ALA A 69 -9.17 -1.04 -4.47
N GLN A 70 -8.70 -0.17 -5.35
CA GLN A 70 -9.60 0.63 -6.17
C GLN A 70 -10.27 -0.25 -7.22
N LYS A 71 -11.59 -0.17 -7.34
CA LYS A 71 -12.37 -0.91 -8.35
C LYS A 71 -12.04 -0.41 -9.77
N ASN A 72 -11.97 0.90 -9.91
CA ASN A 72 -11.58 1.58 -11.14
C ASN A 72 -10.31 2.39 -10.86
N SER A 73 -9.31 2.23 -11.71
CA SER A 73 -8.05 2.97 -11.63
C SER A 73 -7.44 3.07 -13.02
N GLY A 74 -6.82 4.19 -13.33
CA GLY A 74 -6.16 4.40 -14.60
C GLY A 74 -5.87 5.88 -14.83
N SER A 75 -4.92 6.16 -15.73
CA SER A 75 -4.58 7.54 -16.12
C SER A 75 -5.74 8.21 -16.85
N ASP A 76 -6.52 7.45 -17.61
CA ASP A 76 -7.76 7.85 -18.27
C ASP A 76 -8.83 8.34 -17.27
N LEU A 77 -9.07 7.59 -16.20
CA LEU A 77 -9.98 8.01 -15.12
C LEU A 77 -9.48 9.29 -14.46
N GLY A 78 -8.17 9.38 -14.17
CA GLY A 78 -7.56 10.60 -13.61
C GLY A 78 -7.78 11.82 -14.49
N ALA A 79 -7.54 11.69 -15.80
CA ALA A 79 -7.76 12.77 -16.76
C ALA A 79 -9.23 13.20 -16.82
N ALA A 80 -10.17 12.25 -16.81
CA ALA A 80 -11.60 12.54 -16.80
C ALA A 80 -12.02 13.29 -15.51
N LEU A 81 -11.50 12.90 -14.34
CA LEU A 81 -11.79 13.59 -13.08
C LEU A 81 -11.29 15.03 -13.07
N ILE A 82 -10.08 15.26 -13.61
CA ILE A 82 -9.54 16.61 -13.76
C ILE A 82 -10.41 17.45 -14.70
N ALA A 83 -10.82 16.90 -15.85
CA ALA A 83 -11.67 17.61 -16.80
C ALA A 83 -13.04 18.00 -16.21
N ILE A 84 -13.66 17.07 -15.47
CA ILE A 84 -14.93 17.34 -14.76
C ILE A 84 -14.72 18.46 -13.73
N ALA A 85 -13.70 18.33 -12.87
CA ALA A 85 -13.43 19.31 -11.82
C ALA A 85 -13.07 20.69 -12.37
N ALA A 86 -12.32 20.76 -13.47
CA ALA A 86 -12.02 22.02 -14.15
C ALA A 86 -13.28 22.69 -14.73
N THR A 87 -14.31 21.91 -15.05
CA THR A 87 -15.59 22.43 -15.57
C THR A 87 -16.54 22.84 -14.43
N THR A 88 -16.59 22.05 -13.35
CA THR A 88 -17.56 22.26 -12.26
C THR A 88 -17.03 23.13 -11.12
N ASN A 89 -15.71 23.16 -10.91
CA ASN A 89 -15.03 23.94 -9.89
C ASN A 89 -13.66 24.47 -10.38
N PRO A 90 -13.63 25.33 -11.41
CA PRO A 90 -12.38 25.81 -12.03
C PRO A 90 -11.45 26.56 -11.07
N SER A 91 -11.99 27.19 -10.02
CA SER A 91 -11.20 27.93 -9.03
C SER A 91 -10.47 27.02 -8.03
N ASP A 92 -10.95 25.78 -7.85
CA ASP A 92 -10.35 24.80 -6.95
C ASP A 92 -10.59 23.38 -7.47
N ILE A 93 -9.73 22.97 -8.40
CA ILE A 93 -9.78 21.64 -9.02
C ILE A 93 -9.60 20.53 -7.98
N ALA A 94 -8.77 20.75 -6.95
CA ALA A 94 -8.51 19.75 -5.92
C ALA A 94 -9.75 19.49 -5.05
N ALA A 95 -10.45 20.55 -4.64
CA ALA A 95 -11.75 20.43 -3.98
C ALA A 95 -12.80 19.80 -4.91
N GLY A 96 -12.80 20.19 -6.18
CA GLY A 96 -13.67 19.60 -7.21
C GLY A 96 -13.50 18.09 -7.33
N ILE A 97 -12.27 17.59 -7.41
CA ILE A 97 -11.97 16.15 -7.45
C ILE A 97 -12.38 15.47 -6.15
N SER A 98 -12.10 16.07 -5.00
CA SER A 98 -12.40 15.49 -3.67
C SER A 98 -13.90 15.34 -3.41
N ALA A 99 -14.73 16.16 -4.06
CA ALA A 99 -16.19 16.05 -4.01
C ALA A 99 -16.74 14.87 -4.83
N ILE A 100 -15.97 14.35 -5.80
CA ILE A 100 -16.40 13.25 -6.66
C ILE A 100 -16.35 11.93 -5.89
N ARG A 101 -17.51 11.28 -5.77
CA ARG A 101 -17.64 9.97 -5.12
C ARG A 101 -17.33 8.86 -6.13
N LEU A 102 -16.14 8.27 -6.00
CA LEU A 102 -15.75 7.07 -6.72
C LEU A 102 -16.16 5.81 -5.96
N VAL A 103 -16.58 4.78 -6.70
CA VAL A 103 -16.80 3.45 -6.14
C VAL A 103 -15.44 2.88 -5.71
N THR A 104 -15.26 2.67 -4.41
CA THR A 104 -14.12 1.96 -3.86
C THR A 104 -14.32 0.45 -3.99
N GLY A 105 -13.23 -0.30 -4.13
CA GLY A 105 -13.27 -1.75 -4.07
C GLY A 105 -13.13 -2.25 -2.63
N GLU A 106 -12.63 -3.48 -2.49
CA GLU A 106 -12.47 -4.16 -1.21
C GLU A 106 -11.39 -3.49 -0.33
N THR A 107 -11.66 -3.46 0.98
CA THR A 107 -10.71 -3.01 2.00
C THR A 107 -10.12 -4.22 2.71
N PHE A 108 -8.79 -4.28 2.76
CA PHE A 108 -8.02 -5.30 3.44
C PHE A 108 -7.44 -4.72 4.73
N PHE A 109 -7.74 -5.35 5.85
CA PHE A 109 -7.25 -4.95 7.17
C PHE A 109 -6.01 -5.74 7.58
N PRO A 110 -5.17 -5.20 8.49
CA PRO A 110 -4.06 -5.94 9.08
C PRO A 110 -4.53 -7.24 9.74
N VAL A 111 -3.77 -8.32 9.56
CA VAL A 111 -3.99 -9.59 10.27
C VAL A 111 -3.37 -9.48 11.65
N ALA A 112 -4.19 -9.23 12.67
CA ALA A 112 -3.74 -8.88 14.03
C ALA A 112 -2.71 -9.87 14.62
N GLN A 113 -2.87 -11.17 14.38
CA GLN A 113 -1.96 -12.19 14.90
C GLN A 113 -0.55 -12.15 14.27
N GLU A 114 -0.40 -11.52 13.10
CA GLU A 114 0.85 -11.49 12.35
C GLU A 114 1.62 -10.16 12.50
N VAL A 115 0.95 -9.08 12.92
CA VAL A 115 1.52 -7.72 12.97
C VAL A 115 2.82 -7.67 13.78
N GLU A 116 2.85 -8.32 14.94
CA GLU A 116 4.04 -8.31 15.80
C GLU A 116 5.21 -9.08 15.17
N ALA A 117 4.92 -10.25 14.58
CA ALA A 117 5.93 -11.04 13.89
C ALA A 117 6.49 -10.30 12.66
N MET A 118 5.62 -9.69 11.86
CA MET A 118 6.02 -8.87 10.70
C MET A 118 6.83 -7.65 11.12
N SER A 119 6.53 -7.04 12.27
CA SER A 119 7.31 -5.93 12.81
C SER A 119 8.73 -6.36 13.21
N ARG A 120 8.88 -7.53 13.83
CA ARG A 120 10.21 -8.10 14.11
C ARG A 120 10.99 -8.41 12.83
N SER A 121 10.34 -9.04 11.85
CA SER A 121 10.96 -9.34 10.55
C SER A 121 11.38 -8.08 9.81
N TYR A 122 10.55 -7.02 9.86
CA TYR A 122 10.88 -5.72 9.30
C TYR A 122 12.12 -5.10 9.97
N GLN A 123 12.25 -5.19 11.29
CA GLN A 123 13.43 -4.69 12.00
C GLN A 123 14.71 -5.41 11.53
N LEU A 124 14.66 -6.74 11.41
CA LEU A 124 15.78 -7.51 10.86
C LEU A 124 16.09 -7.12 9.42
N PHE A 125 15.06 -6.86 8.60
CA PHE A 125 15.23 -6.36 7.24
C PHE A 125 15.93 -5.00 7.20
N SER A 126 15.51 -4.04 8.03
CA SER A 126 16.08 -2.69 8.07
C SER A 126 17.53 -2.69 8.59
N ASP A 127 17.82 -3.48 9.62
CA ASP A 127 19.16 -3.54 10.21
C ASP A 127 20.20 -4.07 9.20
N ASN A 128 19.79 -5.05 8.39
CA ASN A 128 20.63 -5.63 7.34
C ASN A 128 20.89 -4.68 6.15
N LEU A 129 20.12 -3.60 6.01
CA LEU A 129 20.26 -2.66 4.90
C LEU A 129 21.24 -1.51 5.18
N SER A 130 21.59 -1.26 6.45
CA SER A 130 22.63 -0.27 6.85
C SER A 130 22.57 1.05 6.04
N ILE A 131 21.38 1.67 5.98
CA ILE A 131 21.16 3.04 5.44
C ILE A 131 20.89 3.98 6.61
#